data_AF-A0A6L9LYJ0-F1
#
_entry.id   AF-A0A6L9LYJ0-F1
#
_cell.length_a   1.000
_cell.length_b   1.000
_cell.length_c   1.000
_cell.angle_alpha   90.00
_cell.angle_beta   90.00
_cell.angle_gamma   90.00
#
_symmetry.space_group_name_H-M   'P 1'
#
loop_
_entity.id
_entity.type
_entity.pdbx_description
1 polymer ?
#
loop_
_entity_poly.entity_id
_entity_poly.type
_entity_poly.pdbx_seq_one_letter_code
_entity_poly.pdbx_strand_id
1 'polypeptide(L)'
;MRRKRTSHSMEKTRNTILVLLAVSALAIFFNLDAVRHGRSIFTNHAQRQLKFSGSLEREDFSAAELKRMTAYLSQREKYFKEVTIKASPQDSYRKVTPSTPILFEIQVTMKDGFTFTTPTRRTTRAQLQKSVLAKLDKDVQVYLKLKKSGKKPGGLINTM
;
A
#
# COMPACT_ATOMS: atom_id res chain seq x y z
N MET A 1 -9.41 62.17 38.50
CA MET A 1 -8.11 61.49 38.27
C MET A 1 -8.35 60.13 37.63
N ARG A 2 -7.54 59.78 36.62
CA ARG A 2 -7.68 58.70 35.62
C ARG A 2 -7.81 57.27 36.19
N ARG A 3 -8.85 56.52 35.79
CA ARG A 3 -8.85 55.03 35.68
C ARG A 3 -9.88 54.57 34.65
N LYS A 4 -9.49 54.35 33.39
CA LYS A 4 -10.35 53.67 32.37
C LYS A 4 -9.63 53.24 31.09
N ARG A 5 -8.33 52.87 31.15
CA ARG A 5 -7.55 52.47 29.94
C ARG A 5 -7.06 51.01 29.90
N THR A 6 -7.22 50.21 30.97
CA THR A 6 -6.65 48.86 31.04
C THR A 6 -7.61 47.72 30.67
N SER A 7 -8.93 47.90 30.75
CA SER A 7 -9.89 46.82 30.46
C SER A 7 -9.90 46.40 28.99
N HIS A 8 -9.79 47.39 28.09
CA HIS A 8 -9.87 47.16 26.65
C HIS A 8 -8.66 46.39 26.08
N SER A 9 -7.51 46.46 26.77
CA SER A 9 -6.30 45.72 26.39
C SER A 9 -6.37 44.26 26.86
N MET A 10 -6.87 44.01 28.08
CA MET A 10 -7.03 42.65 28.61
C MET A 10 -8.05 41.84 27.79
N GLU A 11 -9.14 42.46 27.35
CA GLU A 11 -10.13 41.78 26.48
C GLU A 11 -9.54 41.42 25.12
N LYS A 12 -8.75 42.30 24.50
CA LYS A 12 -8.05 42.00 23.25
C LYS A 12 -7.08 40.84 23.42
N THR A 13 -6.24 40.86 24.46
CA THR A 13 -5.30 39.77 24.74
C THR A 13 -6.02 38.45 24.99
N ARG A 14 -7.13 38.44 25.74
CA ARG A 14 -7.94 37.24 25.97
C ARG A 14 -8.53 36.69 24.68
N ASN A 15 -9.06 37.55 23.82
CA ASN A 15 -9.63 37.12 22.53
C ASN A 15 -8.56 36.56 21.59
N THR A 16 -7.38 37.20 21.54
CA THR A 16 -6.25 36.69 20.75
C THR A 16 -5.79 35.32 21.22
N ILE A 17 -5.69 35.11 22.55
CA ILE A 17 -5.31 33.80 23.11
C ILE A 17 -6.37 32.75 22.76
N LEU A 18 -7.67 33.08 22.86
CA LEU A 18 -8.76 32.15 22.51
C LEU A 18 -8.72 31.74 21.04
N VAL A 19 -8.49 32.69 20.12
CA VAL A 19 -8.35 32.40 18.69
C VAL A 19 -7.14 31.50 18.44
N LEU A 20 -6.00 31.76 19.09
CA LEU A 20 -4.78 30.99 18.90
C LEU A 20 -4.93 29.55 19.41
N LEU A 21 -5.66 29.36 20.50
CA LEU A 21 -5.97 28.05 21.07
C LEU A 21 -6.95 27.27 20.18
N ALA A 22 -7.95 27.94 19.60
CA ALA A 22 -8.89 27.35 18.64
C ALA A 22 -8.18 26.91 17.35
N VAL A 23 -7.29 27.75 16.80
CA VAL A 23 -6.48 27.40 15.61
C VAL A 23 -5.56 26.22 15.90
N SER A 24 -4.93 26.20 17.09
CA SER A 24 -4.05 25.10 17.50
C SER A 24 -4.82 23.79 17.67
N ALA A 25 -6.01 23.84 18.30
CA ALA A 25 -6.89 22.68 18.44
C ALA A 25 -7.35 22.15 17.08
N LEU A 26 -7.73 23.04 16.14
CA LEU A 26 -8.07 22.65 14.77
C LEU A 26 -6.87 22.02 14.05
N ALA A 27 -5.68 22.59 14.17
CA ALA A 27 -4.47 22.05 13.55
C ALA A 27 -4.15 20.63 14.06
N ILE A 28 -4.27 20.41 15.37
CA ILE A 28 -4.09 19.07 15.99
C ILE A 28 -5.19 18.11 15.53
N PHE A 29 -6.44 18.56 15.50
CA PHE A 29 -7.58 17.76 15.06
C PHE A 29 -7.42 17.33 13.59
N PHE A 30 -7.08 18.26 12.69
CA PHE A 30 -6.83 17.94 11.29
C PHE A 30 -5.59 17.04 11.09
N ASN A 31 -4.54 17.19 11.88
CA ASN A 31 -3.37 16.29 11.81
C ASN A 31 -3.72 14.87 12.26
N LEU A 32 -4.46 14.72 13.36
CA LEU A 32 -4.89 13.41 13.88
C LEU A 32 -5.91 12.75 12.95
N ASP A 33 -6.84 13.54 12.39
CA ASP A 33 -7.92 13.03 11.55
C ASP A 33 -7.44 12.65 10.15
N ALA A 34 -6.52 13.42 9.56
CA ALA A 34 -5.84 13.06 8.31
C ALA A 34 -5.04 11.75 8.45
N VAL A 35 -4.41 11.52 9.60
CA VAL A 35 -3.66 10.29 9.87
C VAL A 35 -4.58 9.08 10.12
N ARG A 36 -5.75 9.28 10.76
CA ARG A 36 -6.73 8.21 11.03
C ARG A 36 -7.58 7.86 9.81
N HIS A 37 -8.20 8.84 9.15
CA HIS A 37 -9.04 8.62 7.97
C HIS A 37 -8.23 8.28 6.72
N GLY A 38 -7.03 8.87 6.57
CA GLY A 38 -6.10 8.48 5.51
C GLY A 38 -5.84 6.97 5.54
N ARG A 39 -5.46 6.41 6.70
CA ARG A 39 -5.22 4.96 6.82
C ARG A 39 -6.42 4.13 6.39
N SER A 40 -7.65 4.51 6.74
CA SER A 40 -8.86 3.73 6.43
C SER A 40 -9.21 3.71 4.94
N ILE A 41 -9.10 4.85 4.25
CA ILE A 41 -9.41 4.96 2.82
C ILE A 41 -8.30 4.28 2.00
N PHE A 42 -7.03 4.47 2.38
CA PHE A 42 -5.89 3.81 1.73
C PHE A 42 -5.89 2.29 1.95
N THR A 43 -6.29 1.78 3.13
CA THR A 43 -6.41 0.33 3.34
C THR A 43 -7.51 -0.29 2.49
N ASN A 44 -8.66 0.38 2.33
CA ASN A 44 -9.76 -0.14 1.51
C ASN A 44 -9.39 -0.15 0.02
N HIS A 45 -8.68 0.88 -0.46
CA HIS A 45 -8.21 0.92 -1.85
C HIS A 45 -7.12 -0.12 -2.12
N ALA A 46 -6.12 -0.24 -1.24
CA ALA A 46 -5.06 -1.24 -1.40
C ALA A 46 -5.59 -2.69 -1.28
N GLN A 47 -6.62 -2.94 -0.48
CA GLN A 47 -7.28 -4.24 -0.43
C GLN A 47 -7.99 -4.59 -1.75
N ARG A 48 -8.55 -3.60 -2.46
CA ARG A 48 -9.18 -3.78 -3.78
C ARG A 48 -8.15 -3.97 -4.90
N GLN A 49 -6.94 -3.46 -4.74
CA GLN A 49 -5.86 -3.62 -5.71
C GLN A 49 -5.26 -5.04 -5.70
N LEU A 50 -5.29 -5.73 -4.56
CA LEU A 50 -4.71 -7.06 -4.41
C LEU A 50 -5.74 -8.15 -4.71
N LYS A 51 -5.54 -8.86 -5.83
CA LYS A 51 -6.33 -10.01 -6.24
C LYS A 51 -5.53 -11.31 -6.11
N PHE A 52 -6.24 -12.39 -5.83
CA PHE A 52 -5.70 -13.74 -5.78
C PHE A 52 -6.40 -14.59 -6.83
N SER A 53 -5.67 -15.52 -7.42
CA SER A 53 -6.19 -16.44 -8.44
C SER A 53 -5.33 -17.70 -8.48
N GLY A 54 -5.83 -18.75 -9.12
CA GLY A 54 -5.20 -20.07 -9.08
C GLY A 54 -5.84 -20.94 -8.02
N SER A 55 -5.06 -21.84 -7.43
CA SER A 55 -5.56 -22.79 -6.43
C SER A 55 -5.49 -22.26 -5.00
N LEU A 56 -4.69 -21.21 -4.77
CA LEU A 56 -4.65 -20.50 -3.50
C LEU A 56 -5.41 -19.19 -3.62
N GLU A 57 -6.53 -19.09 -2.93
CA GLU A 57 -7.36 -17.91 -2.84
C GLU A 57 -6.96 -17.03 -1.66
N ARG A 58 -7.61 -15.87 -1.52
CA ARG A 58 -7.32 -14.92 -0.45
C ARG A 58 -7.42 -15.54 0.95
N GLU A 59 -8.35 -16.45 1.12
CA GLU A 59 -8.67 -17.14 2.37
C GLU A 59 -7.56 -18.09 2.82
N ASP A 60 -6.75 -18.58 1.88
CA ASP A 60 -5.60 -19.43 2.16
C ASP A 60 -4.41 -18.67 2.76
N PHE A 61 -4.48 -17.34 2.83
CA PHE A 61 -3.45 -16.49 3.41
C PHE A 61 -3.85 -16.04 4.82
N SER A 62 -2.88 -16.09 5.73
CA SER A 62 -3.08 -15.55 7.08
C SER A 62 -3.29 -14.04 7.04
N ALA A 63 -4.03 -13.51 8.04
CA ALA A 63 -4.26 -12.08 8.18
C ALA A 63 -2.94 -11.27 8.23
N ALA A 64 -1.87 -11.84 8.83
CA ALA A 64 -0.56 -11.23 8.89
C ALA A 64 0.11 -11.13 7.50
N GLU A 65 0.00 -12.17 6.68
CA GLU A 65 0.50 -12.17 5.31
C GLU A 65 -0.24 -11.14 4.45
N LEU A 66 -1.57 -11.15 4.50
CA LEU A 66 -2.41 -10.18 3.80
C LEU A 66 -2.08 -8.75 4.22
N LYS A 67 -1.98 -8.49 5.52
CA LYS A 67 -1.62 -7.16 6.04
C LYS A 67 -0.28 -6.67 5.51
N ARG A 68 0.74 -7.54 5.44
CA ARG A 68 2.06 -7.18 4.89
C ARG A 68 2.00 -6.88 3.39
N MET A 69 1.27 -7.68 2.62
CA MET A 69 1.10 -7.46 1.18
C MET A 69 0.33 -6.17 0.89
N THR A 70 -0.79 -5.94 1.59
CA THR A 70 -1.58 -4.71 1.47
C THR A 70 -0.78 -3.48 1.92
N ALA A 71 0.01 -3.57 3.01
CA ALA A 71 0.85 -2.47 3.47
C ALA A 71 1.90 -2.08 2.41
N TYR A 72 2.52 -3.06 1.76
CA TYR A 72 3.47 -2.81 0.67
C TYR A 72 2.82 -2.07 -0.50
N LEU A 73 1.62 -2.46 -0.91
CA LEU A 73 0.87 -1.80 -1.98
C LEU A 73 0.42 -0.39 -1.58
N SER A 74 -0.05 -0.21 -0.35
CA SER A 74 -0.51 1.09 0.17
C SER A 74 0.61 2.14 0.12
N GLN A 75 1.85 1.75 0.48
CA GLN A 75 3.02 2.64 0.40
C GLN A 75 3.34 3.11 -1.03
N ARG A 76 2.85 2.39 -2.05
CA ARG A 76 3.14 2.59 -3.48
C ARG A 76 1.85 2.78 -4.30
N GLU A 77 0.75 3.17 -3.65
CA GLU A 77 -0.59 3.22 -4.26
C GLU A 77 -0.65 4.15 -5.49
N LYS A 78 0.19 5.18 -5.54
CA LYS A 78 0.32 6.07 -6.70
C LYS A 78 0.73 5.36 -7.99
N TYR A 79 1.27 4.15 -7.92
CA TYR A 79 1.76 3.39 -9.07
C TYR A 79 0.84 2.25 -9.47
N PHE A 80 0.25 1.55 -8.51
CA PHE A 80 -0.52 0.34 -8.77
C PHE A 80 -1.99 0.63 -9.08
N LYS A 81 -2.52 0.00 -10.13
CA LYS A 81 -3.95 -0.11 -10.39
C LYS A 81 -4.49 -1.46 -9.92
N GLU A 82 -3.77 -2.53 -10.22
CA GLU A 82 -4.13 -3.90 -9.84
C GLU A 82 -2.89 -4.78 -9.73
N VAL A 83 -2.87 -5.68 -8.76
CA VAL A 83 -1.85 -6.71 -8.56
C VAL A 83 -2.57 -8.04 -8.32
N THR A 84 -2.43 -8.94 -9.28
CA THR A 84 -3.02 -10.28 -9.23
C THR A 84 -1.91 -11.30 -8.97
N ILE A 85 -2.02 -12.02 -7.86
CA ILE A 85 -1.13 -13.12 -7.52
C ILE A 85 -1.81 -14.41 -7.97
N LYS A 86 -1.19 -15.10 -8.92
CA LYS A 86 -1.55 -16.46 -9.33
C LYS A 86 -0.70 -17.43 -8.55
N ALA A 87 -1.29 -18.28 -7.70
CA ALA A 87 -0.52 -19.26 -6.94
C ALA A 87 -1.23 -20.61 -6.90
N SER A 88 -0.47 -21.67 -7.16
CA SER A 88 -0.97 -23.05 -7.15
C SER A 88 0.09 -23.99 -6.56
N PRO A 89 -0.32 -24.98 -5.74
CA PRO A 89 0.56 -26.08 -5.36
C PRO A 89 1.10 -26.77 -6.61
N GLN A 90 2.37 -27.17 -6.57
CA GLN A 90 2.95 -27.94 -7.67
C GLN A 90 2.31 -29.34 -7.79
N ASP A 91 1.89 -29.91 -6.67
CA ASP A 91 1.11 -31.15 -6.59
C ASP A 91 -0.28 -30.80 -6.01
N SER A 92 -1.30 -30.86 -6.85
CA SER A 92 -2.67 -30.47 -6.51
C SER A 92 -3.40 -31.49 -5.63
N TYR A 93 -2.90 -32.71 -5.51
CA TYR A 93 -3.56 -33.79 -4.76
C TYR A 93 -3.10 -33.88 -3.30
N ARG A 94 -2.02 -33.18 -2.94
CA ARG A 94 -1.49 -33.16 -1.57
C ARG A 94 -2.05 -32.00 -0.77
N LYS A 95 -2.31 -32.25 0.52
CA LYS A 95 -2.65 -31.19 1.48
C LYS A 95 -1.57 -30.12 1.49
N VAL A 96 -2.00 -28.86 1.51
CA VAL A 96 -1.08 -27.71 1.58
C VAL A 96 -0.53 -27.60 2.99
N THR A 97 0.79 -27.72 3.10
CA THR A 97 1.57 -27.59 4.33
C THR A 97 2.59 -26.46 4.16
N PRO A 98 3.22 -25.96 5.24
CA PRO A 98 4.21 -24.89 5.13
C PRO A 98 5.38 -25.20 4.17
N SER A 99 5.76 -26.48 4.03
CA SER A 99 6.83 -26.94 3.14
C SER A 99 6.36 -27.26 1.72
N THR A 100 5.04 -27.23 1.44
CA THR A 100 4.51 -27.56 0.12
C THR A 100 5.09 -26.63 -0.96
N PRO A 101 5.65 -27.18 -2.05
CA PRO A 101 6.10 -26.39 -3.18
C PRO A 101 4.92 -25.68 -3.85
N ILE A 102 5.03 -24.37 -3.99
CA ILE A 102 4.05 -23.51 -4.65
C ILE A 102 4.69 -22.91 -5.90
N LEU A 103 3.99 -23.00 -7.02
CA LEU A 103 4.27 -22.22 -8.22
C LEU A 103 3.46 -20.92 -8.15
N PHE A 104 4.11 -19.80 -8.43
CA PHE A 104 3.44 -18.51 -8.43
C PHE A 104 3.88 -17.60 -9.59
N GLU A 105 2.95 -16.77 -10.02
CA GLU A 105 3.08 -15.72 -11.01
C GLU A 105 2.42 -14.44 -10.47
N ILE A 106 2.95 -13.28 -10.82
CA ILE A 106 2.39 -11.98 -10.46
C ILE A 106 2.08 -11.23 -11.75
N GLN A 107 0.84 -10.79 -11.86
CA GLN A 107 0.37 -9.92 -12.93
C GLN A 107 0.09 -8.54 -12.33
N VAL A 108 0.70 -7.51 -12.88
CA VAL A 108 0.60 -6.14 -12.37
C VAL A 108 0.08 -5.23 -13.47
N THR A 109 -0.93 -4.44 -13.13
CA THR A 109 -1.40 -3.31 -13.92
C THR A 109 -1.08 -2.03 -13.16
N MET A 110 -0.36 -1.11 -13.80
CA MET A 110 -0.01 0.19 -13.26
C MET A 110 -1.10 1.23 -13.58
N LYS A 111 -1.12 2.35 -12.85
CA LYS A 111 -2.10 3.43 -13.05
C LYS A 111 -1.96 4.13 -14.41
N ASP A 112 -0.78 4.10 -15.01
CA ASP A 112 -0.54 4.62 -16.37
C ASP A 112 -0.86 3.61 -17.46
N GLY A 113 -1.49 2.48 -17.12
CA GLY A 113 -1.89 1.43 -18.06
C GLY A 113 -0.77 0.46 -18.42
N PHE A 114 0.46 0.66 -17.93
CA PHE A 114 1.53 -0.30 -18.13
C PHE A 114 1.23 -1.62 -17.42
N THR A 115 1.34 -2.73 -18.13
CA THR A 115 1.15 -4.08 -17.58
C THR A 115 2.44 -4.87 -17.67
N PHE A 116 2.69 -5.69 -16.65
CA PHE A 116 3.76 -6.67 -16.70
C PHE A 116 3.38 -7.93 -15.95
N THR A 117 3.94 -9.04 -16.42
CA THR A 117 3.73 -10.36 -15.87
C THR A 117 5.08 -10.97 -15.55
N THR A 118 5.19 -11.57 -14.37
CA THR A 118 6.42 -12.25 -13.97
C THR A 118 6.43 -13.68 -14.51
N PRO A 119 7.58 -14.23 -14.93
CA PRO A 119 7.66 -15.65 -15.21
C PRO A 119 7.28 -16.47 -13.95
N THR A 120 6.72 -17.66 -14.16
CA THR A 120 6.36 -18.57 -13.08
C THR A 120 7.58 -18.92 -12.25
N ARG A 121 7.48 -18.77 -10.92
CA ARG A 121 8.55 -19.10 -9.99
C ARG A 121 8.09 -20.15 -8.99
N ARG A 122 9.04 -20.90 -8.46
CA ARG A 122 8.82 -21.88 -7.39
C ARG A 122 9.23 -21.30 -6.04
N THR A 123 8.42 -21.56 -5.03
CA THR A 123 8.72 -21.27 -3.62
C THR A 123 8.04 -22.32 -2.73
N THR A 124 8.09 -22.17 -1.42
CA THR A 124 7.30 -22.97 -0.46
C THR A 124 6.13 -22.15 0.07
N ARG A 125 5.06 -22.79 0.55
CA ARG A 125 3.91 -22.06 1.12
C ARG A 125 4.35 -21.10 2.23
N ALA A 126 5.26 -21.51 3.11
CA ALA A 126 5.79 -20.67 4.19
C ALA A 126 6.54 -19.43 3.69
N GLN A 127 7.19 -19.51 2.53
CA GLN A 127 7.99 -18.43 1.96
C GLN A 127 7.23 -17.62 0.90
N LEU A 128 6.04 -18.05 0.49
CA LEU A 128 5.27 -17.46 -0.60
C LEU A 128 5.11 -15.95 -0.46
N GLN A 129 4.66 -15.48 0.71
CA GLN A 129 4.47 -14.05 0.98
C GLN A 129 5.77 -13.25 0.81
N LYS A 130 6.90 -13.78 1.31
CA LYS A 130 8.22 -13.14 1.18
C LYS A 130 8.71 -13.14 -0.27
N SER A 131 8.56 -14.26 -0.98
CA SER A 131 8.95 -14.40 -2.38
C SER A 131 8.15 -13.49 -3.31
N VAL A 132 6.85 -13.36 -3.08
CA VAL A 132 5.97 -12.45 -3.83
C VAL A 132 6.43 -11.01 -3.64
N LEU A 133 6.60 -10.56 -2.39
CA LEU A 133 7.03 -9.19 -2.10
C LEU A 133 8.42 -8.88 -2.67
N ALA A 134 9.37 -9.81 -2.54
CA ALA A 134 10.72 -9.63 -3.08
C ALA A 134 10.71 -9.50 -4.61
N LYS A 135 9.88 -10.30 -5.31
CA LYS A 135 9.75 -10.21 -6.76
C LYS A 135 9.07 -8.91 -7.17
N LEU A 136 7.98 -8.55 -6.50
CA LEU A 136 7.24 -7.33 -6.78
C LEU A 136 8.11 -6.08 -6.58
N ASP A 137 8.92 -6.03 -5.52
CA ASP A 137 9.85 -4.91 -5.30
C ASP A 137 10.92 -4.84 -6.39
N LYS A 138 11.51 -5.97 -6.78
CA LYS A 138 12.48 -6.02 -7.89
C LYS A 138 11.88 -5.47 -9.18
N ASP A 139 10.67 -5.91 -9.57
CA ASP A 139 10.07 -5.48 -10.84
C ASP A 139 9.60 -4.03 -10.81
N VAL A 140 9.07 -3.56 -9.68
CA VAL A 140 8.70 -2.15 -9.52
C VAL A 140 9.92 -1.25 -9.62
N GLN A 141 11.05 -1.62 -9.02
CA GLN A 141 12.28 -0.85 -9.15
C GLN A 141 12.74 -0.79 -10.61
N VAL A 142 12.63 -1.88 -11.37
CA VAL A 142 12.92 -1.90 -12.81
C VAL A 142 11.97 -0.99 -13.56
N TYR A 143 10.67 -1.07 -13.31
CA TYR A 143 9.67 -0.17 -13.91
C TYR A 143 9.97 1.30 -13.62
N LEU A 144 10.30 1.65 -12.37
CA LEU A 144 10.64 3.04 -12.00
C LEU A 144 11.90 3.54 -12.72
N LYS A 145 12.91 2.67 -12.91
CA LYS A 145 14.10 2.99 -13.70
C LYS A 145 13.77 3.23 -15.18
N LEU A 146 12.90 2.42 -15.77
CA LEU A 146 12.45 2.57 -17.15
C LEU A 146 11.63 3.85 -17.35
N LYS A 147 10.73 4.14 -16.41
CA LYS A 147 9.94 5.38 -16.41
C LYS A 147 10.82 6.62 -16.34
N LYS A 148 11.88 6.60 -15.52
CA LYS A 148 12.87 7.68 -15.43
C LYS A 148 13.69 7.85 -16.71
N SER A 149 13.97 6.78 -17.44
CA SER A 149 14.73 6.83 -18.70
C SER A 149 13.87 7.16 -19.93
N GLY A 150 12.57 7.44 -19.75
CA GLY A 150 11.67 7.82 -20.84
C GLY A 150 11.33 6.69 -21.81
N LYS A 151 11.80 5.46 -21.56
CA LYS A 151 11.46 4.29 -22.37
C LYS A 151 10.05 3.83 -22.02
N LYS A 152 9.10 3.93 -22.95
CA LYS A 152 7.78 3.30 -22.84
C LYS A 152 7.97 1.79 -22.98
N PRO A 153 7.85 0.99 -21.91
CA PRO A 153 8.00 -0.44 -22.05
C PRO A 153 6.71 -0.96 -22.67
N GLY A 154 6.76 -1.46 -23.89
CA GLY A 154 5.69 -2.29 -24.46
C GLY A 154 5.82 -3.69 -23.88
N GLY A 155 5.36 -3.88 -22.64
CA GLY A 155 5.39 -5.16 -21.92
C GLY A 155 6.78 -5.61 -21.47
N LEU A 156 7.01 -5.63 -20.15
CA LEU A 156 8.14 -6.38 -19.58
C LEU A 156 7.74 -7.85 -19.48
N ILE A 157 8.08 -8.65 -20.50
CA ILE A 157 8.24 -10.09 -20.29
C ILE A 157 9.66 -10.26 -19.75
N ASN A 158 9.80 -10.36 -18.44
CA ASN A 158 11.10 -10.52 -17.81
C ASN A 158 11.57 -11.97 -18.02
N THR A 159 12.08 -12.30 -19.21
CA THR A 159 12.80 -13.56 -19.51
C THR A 159 14.24 -13.44 -19.00
N MET A 160 14.46 -13.73 -17.72
CA MET A 160 15.76 -14.13 -17.19
C MET A 160 15.57 -15.27 -16.20
#